data_AF-A0A966UTD2-F1
#
_entry.id   AF-A0A966UTD2-F1
#
_cell.length_a   1.000
_cell.length_b   1.000
_cell.length_c   1.000
_cell.angle_alpha   90.00
_cell.angle_beta   90.00
_cell.angle_gamma   90.00
#
_symmetry.space_group_name_H-M   'P 1'
#
loop_
_entity.id
_entity.type
_entity.pdbx_description
1 polymer ?
#
loop_
_entity_poly.entity_id
_entity_poly.type
_entity_poly.pdbx_seq_one_letter_code
_entity_poly.pdbx_strand_id
1 'polypeptide(L)'
;MSRFYTNVVKYGNQLFLRYVNNGQAFKNKVPYQPTLFEFSNKSNQSSNWKTLDGRSVLPIKFNSIKEGMEYIDLYTDVKGKEFFGNTQFQYQYITETYPKT
;
A
#
# COMPACT_ATOMS: atom_id res chain seq x y z
N MET A 1 -26.80 -7.47 -1.71
CA MET A 1 -25.72 -8.26 -1.06
C MET A 1 -24.44 -7.46 -1.10
N SER A 2 -23.54 -7.60 -0.13
CA SER A 2 -22.30 -6.79 -0.10
C SER A 2 -21.29 -7.23 -1.17
N ARG A 3 -20.37 -6.33 -1.51
CA ARG A 3 -19.27 -6.55 -2.44
C ARG A 3 -18.06 -7.11 -1.68
N PHE A 4 -17.49 -8.22 -2.13
CA PHE A 4 -16.28 -8.80 -1.53
C PHE A 4 -15.29 -9.30 -2.58
N TYR A 5 -14.00 -9.20 -2.29
CA TYR A 5 -12.95 -9.74 -3.17
C TYR A 5 -12.84 -11.25 -3.02
N THR A 6 -12.44 -11.92 -4.10
CA THR A 6 -12.13 -13.36 -4.09
C THR A 6 -10.67 -13.62 -4.42
N ASN A 7 -10.04 -12.72 -5.19
CA ASN A 7 -8.61 -12.80 -5.47
C ASN A 7 -8.07 -11.41 -5.84
N VAL A 8 -6.86 -11.09 -5.38
CA VAL A 8 -6.10 -9.90 -5.79
C VAL A 8 -4.66 -10.32 -6.03
N VAL A 9 -4.19 -10.16 -7.26
CA VAL A 9 -2.82 -10.52 -7.65
C VAL A 9 -2.13 -9.31 -8.28
N LYS A 10 -0.90 -9.03 -7.86
CA LYS A 10 -0.05 -8.01 -8.49
C LYS A 10 0.48 -8.50 -9.84
N TYR A 11 0.35 -7.68 -10.87
CA TYR A 11 0.98 -7.87 -12.17
C TYR A 11 1.49 -6.52 -12.72
N GLY A 12 2.81 -6.30 -12.67
CA GLY A 12 3.42 -5.02 -13.01
C GLY A 12 2.86 -3.87 -12.15
N ASN A 13 2.33 -2.83 -12.82
CA ASN A 13 1.68 -1.67 -12.17
C ASN A 13 0.18 -1.85 -11.92
N GLN A 14 -0.34 -3.05 -12.12
CA GLN A 14 -1.77 -3.34 -12.02
C GLN A 14 -2.04 -4.44 -10.99
N LEU A 15 -3.22 -4.37 -10.38
CA LEU A 15 -3.80 -5.42 -9.58
C LEU A 15 -4.89 -6.11 -10.38
N PHE A 16 -4.77 -7.43 -10.54
CA PHE A 16 -5.79 -8.26 -11.15
C PHE A 16 -6.74 -8.69 -10.06
N LEU A 17 -7.90 -8.04 -10.04
CA LEU A 17 -8.94 -8.22 -9.04
C LEU A 17 -10.03 -9.16 -9.57
N ARG A 18 -10.42 -10.12 -8.75
CA ARG A 18 -11.68 -10.85 -8.85
C ARG A 18 -12.53 -10.52 -7.64
N TYR A 19 -13.81 -10.25 -7.86
CA TYR A 19 -14.74 -9.93 -6.78
C TYR A 19 -16.16 -10.34 -7.15
N VAL A 20 -16.99 -10.51 -6.13
CA VAL A 20 -18.43 -10.73 -6.28
C VAL A 20 -19.15 -9.45 -5.89
N ASN A 21 -20.11 -9.04 -6.71
CA ASN A 21 -20.99 -7.91 -6.41
C ASN A 21 -22.43 -8.33 -6.73
N ASN A 22 -23.31 -8.27 -5.73
CA ASN A 22 -24.70 -8.70 -5.86
C ASN A 22 -24.87 -10.11 -6.47
N GLY A 23 -24.04 -11.06 -6.03
CA GLY A 23 -24.08 -12.46 -6.49
C GLY A 23 -23.44 -12.71 -7.87
N GLN A 24 -23.02 -11.66 -8.58
CA GLN A 24 -22.35 -11.78 -9.87
C GLN A 24 -20.84 -11.65 -9.73
N ALA A 25 -20.08 -12.47 -10.46
CA ALA A 25 -18.62 -12.45 -10.44
C ALA A 25 -18.04 -11.49 -11.49
N PHE A 26 -17.07 -10.68 -11.08
CA PHE A 26 -16.40 -9.68 -11.91
C PHE A 26 -14.88 -9.86 -11.90
N LYS A 27 -14.22 -9.38 -12.98
CA LYS A 27 -12.76 -9.41 -13.15
C LYS A 27 -12.29 -8.05 -13.68
N ASN A 28 -11.44 -7.37 -12.91
CA ASN A 28 -10.94 -6.03 -13.26
C ASN A 28 -9.40 -5.98 -13.20
N LYS A 29 -8.82 -5.08 -13.99
CA LYS A 29 -7.42 -4.65 -13.84
C LYS A 29 -7.43 -3.25 -13.25
N VAL A 30 -6.78 -3.07 -12.10
CA VAL A 30 -6.80 -1.81 -11.35
C VAL A 30 -5.38 -1.26 -11.27
N PRO A 31 -5.08 -0.06 -11.82
CA PRO A 31 -3.82 0.61 -11.53
C PRO A 31 -3.79 1.00 -10.04
N TYR A 32 -2.65 0.80 -9.38
CA TYR A 32 -2.53 1.05 -7.93
C TYR A 32 -1.37 1.97 -7.59
N GLN A 33 -1.63 2.86 -6.63
CA GLN A 33 -0.72 3.87 -6.11
C GLN A 33 -0.45 3.56 -4.63
N PRO A 34 0.62 2.80 -4.33
CA PRO A 34 0.89 2.37 -2.97
C PRO A 34 1.39 3.52 -2.10
N THR A 35 1.32 3.31 -0.79
CA THR A 35 1.89 4.22 0.22
C THR A 35 2.88 3.48 1.08
N LEU A 36 4.08 4.04 1.26
CA LEU A 36 5.04 3.61 2.29
C LEU A 36 5.20 4.75 3.29
N PHE A 37 6.00 4.54 4.33
CA PHE A 37 6.22 5.53 5.37
C PHE A 37 7.71 5.66 5.66
N GLU A 38 8.19 6.86 5.98
CA GLU A 38 9.56 7.11 6.44
C GLU A 38 9.54 7.93 7.74
N PHE A 39 10.65 7.96 8.47
CA PHE A 39 10.74 8.82 9.65
C PHE A 39 10.56 10.29 9.30
N SER A 40 9.83 10.99 10.17
CA SER A 40 9.82 12.44 10.11
C SER A 40 11.19 12.99 10.53
N ASN A 41 11.92 13.59 9.59
CA ASN A 41 13.12 14.37 9.90
C ASN A 41 12.82 15.71 10.61
N LYS A 42 11.54 16.05 10.79
CA LYS A 42 11.10 17.32 11.39
C LYS A 42 10.29 17.03 12.65
N SER A 43 10.84 17.42 13.81
CA SER A 43 10.20 17.27 15.14
C SER A 43 8.82 17.92 15.26
N ASN A 44 8.48 18.85 14.37
CA ASN A 44 7.30 19.71 14.46
C ASN A 44 6.18 19.34 13.49
N GLN A 45 6.28 18.22 12.76
CA GLN A 45 5.14 17.69 12.01
C GLN A 45 4.38 16.70 12.88
N SER A 46 3.20 17.12 13.35
CA SER A 46 2.22 16.23 13.93
C SER A 46 1.75 15.25 12.83
N SER A 47 2.32 14.06 12.81
CA SER A 47 1.82 12.97 11.97
C SER A 47 0.77 12.17 12.74
N ASN A 48 -0.32 11.83 12.05
CA ASN A 48 -1.31 10.88 12.55
C ASN A 48 -0.77 9.44 12.55
N TRP A 49 0.36 9.20 11.90
CA TRP A 49 0.97 7.88 11.74
C TRP A 49 2.15 7.72 12.68
N LYS A 50 2.13 6.61 13.43
CA LYS A 50 3.20 6.20 14.32
C LYS A 50 3.54 4.74 14.06
N THR A 51 4.81 4.41 14.20
CA THR A 51 5.26 3.02 14.26
C THR A 51 4.79 2.36 15.56
N LEU A 52 4.93 1.03 15.65
CA LEU A 52 4.53 0.27 16.83
C LEU A 52 5.32 0.66 18.11
N ASP A 53 6.53 1.17 17.94
CA ASP A 53 7.39 1.72 19.00
C ASP A 53 7.19 3.22 19.23
N GLY A 54 6.15 3.83 18.62
CA GLY A 54 5.71 5.19 18.93
C GLY A 54 6.47 6.31 18.21
N ARG A 55 7.40 5.99 17.30
CA ARG A 55 8.11 6.98 16.47
C ARG A 55 7.17 7.52 15.39
N SER A 56 7.20 8.84 15.17
CA SER A 56 6.38 9.49 14.15
C SER A 56 6.92 9.24 12.75
N VAL A 57 6.04 8.86 11.82
CA VAL A 57 6.38 8.59 10.42
C VAL A 57 5.47 9.36 9.47
N LEU A 58 5.95 9.65 8.27
CA LEU A 58 5.22 10.37 7.25
C LEU A 58 4.90 9.46 6.06
N PRO A 59 3.68 9.53 5.50
CA PRO A 59 3.32 8.75 4.32
C PRO A 59 4.02 9.31 3.07
N ILE A 60 4.58 8.42 2.27
CA ILE A 60 5.09 8.65 0.92
C ILE A 60 4.16 7.92 -0.04
N LYS A 61 3.41 8.66 -0.84
CA LYS A 61 2.53 8.10 -1.87
C LYS A 61 3.27 8.01 -3.20
N PHE A 62 3.28 6.84 -3.81
CA PHE A 62 3.91 6.61 -5.11
C PHE A 62 2.87 6.66 -6.24
N ASN A 63 3.31 7.03 -7.45
CA ASN A 63 2.43 7.08 -8.62
C ASN A 63 2.16 5.69 -9.20
N SER A 64 3.01 4.71 -8.89
CA SER A 64 2.84 3.33 -9.33
C SER A 64 3.49 2.31 -8.39
N ILE A 65 3.09 1.05 -8.51
CA ILE A 65 3.73 -0.08 -7.81
C ILE A 65 5.23 -0.16 -8.13
N LYS A 66 5.60 -0.03 -9.40
CA LYS A 66 7.00 -0.10 -9.84
C LYS A 66 7.85 0.98 -9.16
N GLU A 67 7.38 2.22 -9.12
CA GLU A 67 8.07 3.33 -8.45
C GLU A 67 8.27 3.04 -6.95
N GLY A 68 7.26 2.51 -6.27
CA GLY A 68 7.38 2.10 -4.87
C GLY A 68 8.38 0.96 -4.66
N MET A 69 8.46 -0.01 -5.57
CA MET A 69 9.46 -1.08 -5.53
C MET A 69 10.87 -0.56 -5.79
N GLU A 70 11.05 0.27 -6.81
CA GLU A 70 12.35 0.90 -7.12
C GLU A 70 12.84 1.76 -5.94
N TYR A 71 11.93 2.47 -5.27
CA TYR A 71 12.26 3.21 -4.05
C TYR A 71 12.76 2.28 -2.94
N ILE A 72 12.09 1.14 -2.71
CA ILE A 72 12.56 0.14 -1.74
C ILE A 72 13.96 -0.34 -2.13
N ASP A 73 14.16 -0.74 -3.38
CA ASP A 73 15.42 -1.32 -3.85
C ASP A 73 16.58 -0.30 -3.75
N LEU A 74 16.35 0.97 -4.07
CA LEU A 74 17.37 2.02 -4.01
C LEU A 74 17.82 2.36 -2.59
N TYR A 75 16.91 2.27 -1.61
CA TYR A 75 17.17 2.72 -0.24
C TYR A 75 17.38 1.59 0.76
N THR A 76 17.18 0.32 0.38
CA THR A 76 17.37 -0.84 1.27
C THR A 76 18.81 -0.92 1.82
N ASP A 77 19.81 -0.55 1.02
CA ASP A 77 21.23 -0.61 1.42
C ASP A 77 21.79 0.72 1.97
N VAL A 78 20.97 1.78 2.00
CA VAL A 78 21.41 3.11 2.45
C VAL A 78 21.33 3.20 3.97
N LYS A 79 22.50 3.28 4.62
CA LYS A 79 22.58 3.45 6.08
C LYS A 79 21.79 4.67 6.55
N GLY A 80 20.88 4.45 7.51
CA GLY A 80 20.06 5.49 8.12
C GLY A 80 18.73 5.78 7.42
N LYS A 81 18.41 5.07 6.32
CA LYS A 81 17.08 5.10 5.71
C LYS A 81 16.30 3.86 6.14
N GLU A 82 15.30 4.06 6.99
CA GLU A 82 14.29 3.05 7.32
C GLU A 82 12.96 3.45 6.68
N PHE A 83 12.30 2.47 6.06
CA PHE A 83 10.94 2.62 5.55
C PHE A 83 10.00 1.63 6.23
N PHE A 84 8.74 2.02 6.37
CA PHE A 84 7.68 1.26 7.02
C PHE A 84 6.48 1.10 6.08
N GLY A 85 5.59 0.19 6.45
CA GLY A 85 4.41 -0.16 5.67
C GLY A 85 4.54 -1.51 4.97
N ASN A 86 3.46 -1.92 4.32
CA ASN A 86 3.39 -3.25 3.70
C ASN A 86 3.92 -3.21 2.26
N THR A 87 5.02 -3.89 1.97
CA THR A 87 5.61 -3.95 0.62
C THR A 87 4.81 -4.84 -0.35
N GLN A 88 3.94 -5.70 0.17
CA GLN A 88 3.01 -6.49 -0.62
C GLN A 88 1.74 -5.66 -0.90
N PHE A 89 1.86 -4.77 -1.90
CA PHE A 89 0.86 -3.75 -2.22
C PHE A 89 -0.55 -4.26 -2.52
N GLN A 90 -0.72 -5.54 -2.92
CA GLN A 90 -2.06 -6.13 -3.05
C GLN A 90 -2.85 -6.11 -1.72
N TYR A 91 -2.18 -6.27 -0.58
CA TYR A 91 -2.83 -6.26 0.72
C TYR A 91 -3.15 -4.84 1.19
N GLN A 92 -2.34 -3.84 0.82
CA GLN A 92 -2.69 -2.44 1.01
C GLN A 92 -4.00 -2.12 0.29
N TYR A 93 -4.08 -2.47 -0.99
CA TYR A 93 -5.29 -2.28 -1.79
C TYR A 93 -6.53 -2.98 -1.20
N ILE A 94 -6.37 -4.21 -0.72
CA ILE A 94 -7.45 -4.94 -0.06
C ILE A 94 -7.93 -4.18 1.17
N THR A 95 -7.01 -3.76 2.04
CA THR A 95 -7.34 -3.05 3.29
C THR A 95 -8.08 -1.73 3.01
N GLU A 96 -7.66 -0.99 1.97
CA GLU A 96 -8.26 0.28 1.59
C GLU A 96 -9.64 0.13 0.91
N THR A 97 -9.79 -0.87 0.04
CA THR A 97 -10.99 -1.04 -0.78
C THR A 97 -12.07 -1.87 -0.07
N TYR A 98 -11.66 -2.79 0.80
CA TYR A 98 -12.49 -3.82 1.41
C TYR A 98 -12.38 -3.81 2.96
N PRO A 99 -12.55 -2.65 3.65
CA PRO A 99 -12.27 -2.52 5.09
C PRO A 99 -13.25 -3.25 6.02
N LYS A 100 -14.40 -3.73 5.50
CA LYS A 100 -15.50 -4.32 6.29
C LYS A 100 -15.88 -5.73 5.81
N THR A 101 -14.94 -6.40 5.18
CA THR A 101 -15.10 -7.74 4.60
C THR A 101 -14.30 -8.71 5.44
#